data_AF-A0A1V1T5U9-F1
#
_entry.id   AF-A0A1V1T5U9-F1
#
_cell.length_a   1.000
_cell.length_b   1.000
_cell.length_c   1.000
_cell.angle_alpha   90.00
_cell.angle_beta   90.00
_cell.angle_gamma   90.00
#
_symmetry.space_group_name_H-M   'P 1'
#
loop_
_entity.id
_entity.type
_entity.pdbx_description
1 polymer ?
#
loop_
_entity_poly.entity_id
_entity_poly.type
_entity_poly.pdbx_seq_one_letter_code
_entity_poly.pdbx_strand_id
1 'polypeptide(L)'
;MPMSCEFHSFDISLDQASPTAWLPSNIHMHAWDIFEDPPVQFRSFFDIVHVRLITPVVKTKDPLPVLVNLTKLLKPGGYLQWDEVDMNGGLIKAVPGVSTENLTTILSRFKLEDAWKHHLTQVMDENGYSMSSLNVYKAGLGMARLWNDVYVSGWKELANTILKTPETAYELEQKGMEEVRNGAAMSFPKLVWVAKKA
;
A
#
# COMPACT_ATOMS: atom_id res chain seq x y z
N MET A 1 4.34 -3.56 -18.86
CA MET A 1 2.86 -3.69 -18.90
C MET A 1 2.48 -4.21 -20.28
N PRO A 2 1.51 -5.13 -20.41
CA PRO A 2 1.05 -5.60 -21.71
C PRO A 2 0.35 -4.47 -22.49
N MET A 3 0.68 -4.31 -23.77
CA MET A 3 0.06 -3.30 -24.65
C MET A 3 -1.38 -3.66 -25.05
N SER A 4 -1.83 -4.88 -24.77
CA SER A 4 -3.19 -5.35 -25.00
C SER A 4 -4.18 -4.91 -23.90
N CYS A 5 -3.73 -4.13 -22.91
CA CYS A 5 -4.54 -3.64 -21.81
C CYS A 5 -4.50 -2.10 -21.77
N GLU A 6 -5.59 -1.49 -21.34
CA GLU A 6 -5.65 -0.05 -21.02
C GLU A 6 -5.58 0.15 -19.50
N PHE A 7 -4.77 1.11 -19.06
CA PHE A 7 -4.59 1.43 -17.66
C PHE A 7 -5.06 2.84 -17.38
N HIS A 8 -6.01 2.97 -16.47
CA HIS A 8 -6.44 4.26 -15.95
C HIS A 8 -6.05 4.35 -14.48
N SER A 9 -5.18 5.31 -14.16
CA SER A 9 -4.71 5.57 -12.81
C SER A 9 -5.40 6.81 -12.26
N PHE A 10 -5.79 6.74 -10.99
CA PHE A 10 -6.52 7.79 -10.30
C PHE A 10 -5.79 8.16 -9.02
N ASP A 11 -5.66 9.45 -8.75
CA ASP A 11 -5.12 9.98 -7.49
C ASP A 11 -5.79 11.33 -7.19
N ILE A 12 -5.84 11.76 -5.93
CA ILE A 12 -6.34 13.09 -5.57
C ILE A 12 -5.39 14.19 -6.06
N SER A 13 -4.09 13.88 -6.20
CA SER A 13 -3.09 14.75 -6.81
C SER A 13 -2.20 13.99 -7.79
N LEU A 14 -1.92 14.61 -8.94
CA LEU A 14 -1.00 14.07 -9.94
C LEU A 14 0.44 14.58 -9.76
N ASP A 15 0.76 15.29 -8.67
CA ASP A 15 2.10 15.87 -8.45
C ASP A 15 3.19 14.81 -8.31
N GLN A 16 2.83 13.59 -7.89
CA GLN A 16 3.72 12.43 -7.78
C GLN A 16 3.68 11.53 -9.02
N ALA A 17 2.86 11.86 -10.02
CA ALA A 17 2.78 11.10 -11.25
C ALA A 17 4.01 11.34 -12.12
N SER A 18 4.40 10.32 -12.90
CA SER A 18 5.41 10.53 -13.93
C SER A 18 4.90 11.50 -15.00
N PRO A 19 5.78 12.34 -15.58
CA PRO A 19 5.42 13.18 -16.72
C PRO A 19 4.76 12.34 -17.82
N THR A 20 3.68 12.84 -18.41
CA THR A 20 2.89 12.11 -19.42
C THR A 20 3.74 11.64 -20.59
N ALA A 21 4.76 12.42 -21.00
CA ALA A 21 5.68 12.06 -22.07
C ALA A 21 6.55 10.82 -21.78
N TRP A 22 6.64 10.39 -20.51
CA TRP A 22 7.38 9.19 -20.10
C TRP A 22 6.47 7.97 -19.96
N LEU A 23 5.15 8.16 -20.04
CA LEU A 23 4.18 7.09 -19.91
C LEU A 23 3.98 6.37 -21.25
N PRO A 24 3.83 5.05 -21.24
CA PRO A 24 3.30 4.31 -22.38
C PRO A 24 1.94 4.87 -22.82
N SER A 25 1.64 4.78 -24.12
CA SER A 25 0.42 5.36 -24.71
C SER A 25 -0.89 4.76 -24.19
N ASN A 26 -0.83 3.58 -23.55
CA ASN A 26 -1.96 2.88 -22.96
C ASN A 26 -2.13 3.15 -21.45
N ILE A 27 -1.47 4.19 -20.90
CA ILE A 27 -1.63 4.62 -19.52
C ILE A 27 -2.19 6.05 -19.50
N HIS A 28 -3.29 6.23 -18.76
CA HIS A 28 -4.00 7.49 -18.61
C HIS A 28 -4.10 7.86 -17.12
N MET A 29 -3.74 9.09 -16.78
CA MET A 29 -3.77 9.61 -15.41
C MET A 29 -4.97 10.54 -15.23
N HIS A 30 -5.68 10.40 -14.10
CA HIS A 30 -6.88 11.16 -13.78
C HIS A 30 -6.82 11.67 -12.34
N ALA A 31 -7.23 12.92 -12.10
CA ALA A 31 -7.42 13.41 -10.75
C ALA A 31 -8.80 12.98 -10.23
N TRP A 32 -8.86 12.26 -9.11
CA TRP A 32 -10.09 11.83 -8.47
C TRP A 32 -9.88 11.53 -6.99
N ASP A 33 -10.78 12.05 -6.15
CA ASP A 33 -10.87 11.68 -4.75
C ASP A 33 -11.68 10.37 -4.62
N ILE A 34 -11.03 9.32 -4.11
CA ILE A 34 -11.61 7.99 -3.93
C ILE A 34 -12.86 7.97 -3.01
N PHE A 35 -13.04 9.00 -2.18
CA PHE A 35 -14.21 9.15 -1.32
C PHE A 35 -15.41 9.78 -2.04
N GLU A 36 -15.21 10.37 -3.21
CA GLU A 36 -16.25 10.97 -4.04
C GLU A 36 -16.83 9.97 -5.04
N ASP A 37 -18.03 10.26 -5.55
CA ASP A 37 -18.63 9.42 -6.59
C ASP A 37 -17.75 9.39 -7.86
N PRO A 38 -17.49 8.21 -8.45
CA PRO A 38 -16.59 8.14 -9.60
C PRO A 38 -17.19 8.84 -10.83
N PRO A 39 -16.34 9.42 -11.70
CA PRO A 39 -16.78 10.04 -12.93
C PRO A 39 -17.67 9.10 -13.76
N VAL A 40 -18.78 9.62 -14.28
CA VAL A 40 -19.85 8.81 -14.91
C VAL A 40 -19.31 7.92 -16.03
N GLN A 41 -18.34 8.41 -16.81
CA GLN A 41 -17.73 7.67 -17.91
C GLN A 41 -16.98 6.40 -17.46
N PHE A 42 -16.58 6.31 -16.19
CA PHE A 42 -15.84 5.19 -15.62
C PHE A 42 -16.70 4.25 -14.78
N ARG A 43 -18.01 4.51 -14.66
CA ARG A 43 -18.92 3.59 -13.97
C ARG A 43 -19.11 2.32 -14.78
N SER A 44 -18.93 1.16 -14.14
CA SER A 44 -19.00 -0.16 -14.77
C SER A 44 -18.11 -0.28 -16.02
N PHE A 45 -16.93 0.33 -15.98
CA PHE A 45 -16.02 0.42 -17.12
C PHE A 45 -14.90 -0.62 -17.04
N PHE A 46 -14.41 -0.93 -15.85
CA PHE A 46 -13.20 -1.72 -15.67
C PHE A 46 -13.49 -3.20 -15.47
N ASP A 47 -12.69 -4.05 -16.10
CA ASP A 47 -12.66 -5.49 -15.85
C ASP A 47 -11.92 -5.80 -14.54
N ILE A 48 -10.93 -4.98 -14.19
CA ILE A 48 -10.14 -5.07 -12.96
C ILE A 48 -9.96 -3.67 -12.38
N VAL A 49 -10.22 -3.53 -11.08
CA VAL A 49 -9.85 -2.35 -10.29
C VAL A 49 -8.80 -2.78 -9.29
N HIS A 50 -7.68 -2.05 -9.26
CA HIS A 50 -6.58 -2.30 -8.35
C HIS A 50 -6.38 -1.07 -7.47
N VAL A 51 -6.35 -1.27 -6.15
CA VAL A 51 -6.07 -0.23 -5.16
C VAL A 51 -4.96 -0.71 -4.24
N ARG A 52 -4.07 0.20 -3.82
CA ARG A 52 -2.97 -0.15 -2.93
C ARG A 52 -2.51 0.97 -2.03
N LEU A 53 -2.00 0.60 -0.85
CA LEU A 53 -1.30 1.47 0.09
C LEU A 53 -2.12 2.69 0.55
N ILE A 54 -3.44 2.55 0.65
CA ILE A 54 -4.34 3.64 1.06
C ILE A 54 -4.66 3.61 2.56
N THR A 55 -4.06 2.69 3.34
CA THR A 55 -4.26 2.63 4.80
C THR A 55 -4.19 4.00 5.50
N PRO A 56 -3.20 4.90 5.21
CA PRO A 56 -3.12 6.19 5.91
C PRO A 56 -4.32 7.11 5.68
N VAL A 57 -5.06 6.95 4.58
CA VAL A 57 -6.21 7.79 4.24
C VAL A 57 -7.55 7.19 4.68
N VAL A 58 -7.60 5.92 5.09
CA VAL A 58 -8.80 5.26 5.65
C VAL A 58 -9.00 5.70 7.12
N LYS A 59 -9.33 6.99 7.31
CA LYS A 59 -9.33 7.69 8.61
C LYS A 59 -10.33 7.14 9.64
N THR A 60 -11.48 6.62 9.19
CA THR A 60 -12.54 6.11 10.08
C THR A 60 -12.33 4.64 10.45
N LYS A 61 -11.23 4.00 10.03
CA LYS A 61 -11.03 2.55 10.12
C LYS A 61 -12.16 1.77 9.43
N ASP A 62 -12.87 2.43 8.52
CA ASP A 62 -13.95 1.85 7.76
C ASP A 62 -13.58 1.90 6.27
N PRO A 63 -13.29 0.75 5.64
CA PRO A 63 -12.98 0.68 4.23
C PRO A 63 -14.23 0.79 3.34
N LEU A 64 -15.44 0.75 3.93
CA LEU A 64 -16.69 0.66 3.18
C LEU A 64 -16.92 1.83 2.22
N PRO A 65 -16.70 3.11 2.58
CA PRO A 65 -16.89 4.24 1.65
C PRO A 65 -16.02 4.10 0.40
N VAL A 66 -14.76 3.68 0.58
CA VAL A 66 -13.83 3.41 -0.51
C VAL A 66 -14.31 2.23 -1.34
N LEU A 67 -14.66 1.12 -0.68
CA LEU A 67 -15.15 -0.10 -1.35
C LEU A 67 -16.37 0.21 -2.23
N VAL A 68 -17.33 1.00 -1.74
CA VAL A 68 -18.53 1.40 -2.49
C VAL A 68 -18.15 2.12 -3.78
N ASN A 69 -17.23 3.08 -3.74
CA ASN A 69 -16.84 3.83 -4.93
C ASN A 69 -16.01 2.98 -5.91
N LEU A 70 -15.09 2.14 -5.41
CA LEU A 70 -14.36 1.18 -6.25
C LEU A 70 -15.30 0.17 -6.92
N THR A 71 -16.36 -0.24 -6.23
CA THR A 71 -17.38 -1.17 -6.78
C THR A 71 -18.14 -0.56 -7.94
N LYS A 72 -18.41 0.76 -7.91
CA LYS A 72 -19.08 1.47 -9.01
C LYS A 72 -18.23 1.49 -10.28
N LEU A 73 -16.91 1.46 -10.17
CA LEU A 73 -15.97 1.42 -11.30
C LEU A 73 -15.99 0.07 -12.04
N LEU A 74 -16.24 -1.02 -11.32
CA LEU A 74 -16.20 -2.38 -11.85
C LEU A 74 -17.43 -2.74 -12.69
N LYS A 75 -17.19 -3.37 -13.85
CA LYS A 75 -18.21 -4.14 -14.58
C LYS A 75 -18.78 -5.27 -13.71
N PRO A 76 -20.04 -5.71 -13.94
CA PRO A 76 -20.53 -6.96 -13.37
C PRO A 76 -19.57 -8.11 -13.69
N GLY A 77 -19.23 -8.93 -12.69
CA GLY A 77 -18.24 -10.00 -12.84
C GLY A 77 -16.76 -9.56 -12.88
N GLY A 78 -16.47 -8.27 -12.76
CA GLY A 78 -15.11 -7.73 -12.67
C GLY A 78 -14.42 -8.04 -11.34
N TYR A 79 -13.11 -7.82 -11.27
CA TYR A 79 -12.29 -8.15 -10.10
C TYR A 79 -11.76 -6.92 -9.38
N LEU A 80 -11.89 -6.91 -8.05
CA LEU A 80 -11.17 -6.00 -7.18
C LEU A 80 -9.93 -6.70 -6.66
N GLN A 81 -8.77 -6.06 -6.82
CA GLN A 81 -7.56 -6.40 -6.08
C GLN A 81 -7.20 -5.25 -5.15
N TRP A 82 -7.07 -5.52 -3.86
CA TRP A 82 -6.63 -4.54 -2.86
C TRP A 82 -5.34 -5.05 -2.24
N ASP A 83 -4.26 -4.26 -2.25
CA ASP A 83 -3.06 -4.61 -1.48
C ASP A 83 -2.58 -3.56 -0.48
N GLU A 84 -2.21 -4.04 0.70
CA GLU A 84 -1.71 -3.20 1.78
C GLU A 84 -0.46 -3.83 2.39
N VAL A 85 0.32 -3.00 3.08
CA VAL A 85 1.40 -3.49 3.94
C VAL A 85 0.80 -3.91 5.29
N ASP A 86 1.19 -5.09 5.77
CA ASP A 86 0.92 -5.52 7.14
C ASP A 86 1.94 -4.85 8.08
N MET A 87 1.58 -3.68 8.60
CA MET A 87 2.46 -2.91 9.50
C MET A 87 2.66 -3.63 10.85
N ASN A 88 1.72 -4.49 11.25
CA ASN A 88 1.80 -5.25 12.50
C ASN A 88 2.60 -6.55 12.36
N GLY A 89 2.60 -7.15 11.17
CA GLY A 89 3.41 -8.32 10.82
C GLY A 89 4.86 -8.01 10.45
N GLY A 90 5.28 -6.75 10.58
CA GLY A 90 6.65 -6.32 10.29
C GLY A 90 7.68 -7.03 11.18
N LEU A 91 8.81 -7.40 10.59
CA LEU A 91 9.89 -8.12 11.26
C LEU A 91 11.26 -7.66 10.77
N ILE A 92 12.29 -7.87 11.60
CA ILE A 92 13.68 -7.65 11.21
C ILE A 92 14.28 -8.96 10.72
N LYS A 93 14.95 -8.90 9.56
CA LYS A 93 15.81 -9.97 9.05
C LYS A 93 17.25 -9.50 9.19
N ALA A 94 18.14 -10.35 9.69
CA ALA A 94 19.56 -10.02 9.81
C ALA A 94 20.43 -11.24 9.58
N VAL A 95 21.62 -11.02 9.03
CA VAL A 95 22.68 -12.02 9.05
C VAL A 95 23.17 -12.22 10.50
N PRO A 96 23.65 -13.43 10.87
CA PRO A 96 24.11 -13.69 12.23
C PRO A 96 25.20 -12.70 12.68
N GLY A 97 25.08 -12.18 13.90
CA GLY A 97 26.06 -11.28 14.50
C GLY A 97 25.89 -9.78 14.19
N VAL A 98 24.91 -9.41 13.36
CA VAL A 98 24.60 -8.00 13.07
C VAL A 98 23.59 -7.45 14.07
N SER A 99 23.85 -6.24 14.56
CA SER A 99 22.90 -5.50 15.43
C SER A 99 21.61 -5.17 14.69
N THR A 100 20.49 -5.24 15.40
CA THR A 100 19.15 -4.89 14.89
C THR A 100 18.41 -3.91 15.80
N GLU A 101 19.09 -3.33 16.80
CA GLU A 101 18.48 -2.53 17.84
C GLU A 101 17.81 -1.27 17.27
N ASN A 102 18.48 -0.58 16.35
CA ASN A 102 17.98 0.66 15.78
C ASN A 102 16.81 0.38 14.84
N LEU A 103 16.93 -0.63 13.96
CA LEU A 103 15.83 -1.04 13.09
C LEU A 103 14.63 -1.56 13.86
N THR A 104 14.83 -2.27 14.97
CA THR A 104 13.73 -2.72 15.84
C THR A 104 13.02 -1.52 16.45
N THR A 105 13.78 -0.50 16.88
CA THR A 105 13.21 0.76 17.38
C THR A 105 12.40 1.46 16.29
N ILE A 106 12.95 1.60 15.07
CA ILE A 106 12.25 2.18 13.92
C ILE A 106 10.96 1.42 13.62
N LEU A 107 11.04 0.09 13.50
CA LEU A 107 9.89 -0.80 13.24
C LEU A 107 8.77 -0.60 14.27
N SER A 108 9.11 -0.44 15.55
CA SER A 108 8.12 -0.21 16.62
C SER A 108 7.31 1.07 16.43
N ARG A 109 7.87 2.07 15.72
CA ARG A 109 7.22 3.36 15.43
C ARG A 109 6.36 3.32 14.16
N PHE A 110 6.51 2.30 13.31
CA PHE A 110 5.69 2.11 12.11
C PHE A 110 4.32 1.49 12.38
N LYS A 111 4.02 1.12 13.63
CA LYS A 111 2.72 0.54 13.98
C LYS A 111 1.60 1.55 13.75
N LEU A 112 0.72 1.24 12.80
CA LEU A 112 -0.50 1.98 12.52
C LEU A 112 -1.69 1.21 13.07
N GLU A 113 -2.74 1.94 13.44
CA GLU A 113 -4.01 1.30 13.77
C GLU A 113 -4.75 0.95 12.47
N ASP A 114 -4.61 -0.30 12.03
CA ASP A 114 -5.10 -0.79 10.73
C ASP A 114 -5.99 -2.03 10.87
N ALA A 115 -6.66 -2.17 12.02
CA ALA A 115 -7.48 -3.33 12.38
C ALA A 115 -8.54 -3.70 11.34
N TRP A 116 -9.00 -2.72 10.54
CA TRP A 116 -9.96 -2.93 9.46
C TRP A 116 -9.49 -3.96 8.42
N LYS A 117 -8.18 -4.11 8.21
CA LYS A 117 -7.60 -5.09 7.28
C LYS A 117 -7.99 -6.52 7.65
N HIS A 118 -8.09 -6.84 8.94
CA HIS A 118 -8.47 -8.18 9.39
C HIS A 118 -9.90 -8.55 9.04
N HIS A 119 -10.76 -7.57 8.79
CA HIS A 119 -12.17 -7.77 8.47
C HIS A 119 -12.50 -7.48 6.99
N LEU A 120 -11.53 -7.04 6.19
CA LEU A 120 -11.78 -6.60 4.82
C LEU A 120 -12.43 -7.69 3.95
N THR A 121 -12.03 -8.95 4.11
CA THR A 121 -12.65 -10.08 3.38
C THR A 121 -14.16 -10.16 3.67
N GLN A 122 -14.55 -10.08 4.95
CA GLN A 122 -15.95 -10.09 5.36
C GLN A 122 -16.70 -8.88 4.80
N VAL A 123 -16.09 -7.68 4.88
CA VAL A 123 -16.68 -6.47 4.31
C VAL A 123 -16.92 -6.61 2.80
N MET A 124 -15.98 -7.22 2.06
CA MET A 124 -16.17 -7.50 0.63
C MET A 124 -17.37 -8.44 0.40
N ASP A 125 -17.44 -9.57 1.12
CA ASP A 125 -18.51 -10.56 0.97
C ASP A 125 -19.90 -9.98 1.29
N GLU A 126 -20.00 -9.14 2.32
CA GLU A 126 -21.25 -8.47 2.71
C GLU A 126 -21.68 -7.37 1.73
N ASN A 127 -20.78 -6.91 0.84
CA ASN A 127 -21.01 -5.78 -0.06
C ASN A 127 -20.97 -6.16 -1.55
N GLY A 128 -21.49 -7.35 -1.87
CA GLY A 128 -21.74 -7.74 -3.25
C GLY A 128 -20.52 -8.30 -3.98
N TYR A 129 -19.53 -8.78 -3.23
CA TYR A 129 -18.45 -9.58 -3.79
C TYR A 129 -18.62 -11.06 -3.46
N SER A 130 -17.96 -11.89 -4.26
CA SER A 130 -17.84 -13.33 -4.11
C SER A 130 -16.39 -13.74 -4.34
N MET A 131 -16.04 -14.96 -3.94
CA MET A 131 -14.67 -15.50 -4.08
C MET A 131 -13.61 -14.63 -3.39
N SER A 132 -13.97 -13.90 -2.34
CA SER A 132 -13.04 -13.05 -1.61
C SER A 132 -11.97 -13.91 -0.94
N SER A 133 -10.71 -13.58 -1.18
CA SER A 133 -9.57 -14.31 -0.63
C SER A 133 -8.48 -13.35 -0.20
N LEU A 134 -7.81 -13.66 0.91
CA LEU A 134 -6.62 -12.95 1.38
C LEU A 134 -5.38 -13.81 1.11
N ASN A 135 -4.42 -13.23 0.41
CA ASN A 135 -3.11 -13.81 0.16
C ASN A 135 -2.04 -12.99 0.88
N VAL A 136 -1.17 -13.65 1.64
CA VAL A 136 -0.08 -13.00 2.39
C VAL A 136 1.26 -13.30 1.71
N TYR A 137 1.92 -12.26 1.23
CA TYR A 137 3.21 -12.37 0.55
C TYR A 137 4.33 -11.83 1.43
N LYS A 138 5.36 -12.64 1.66
CA LYS A 138 6.57 -12.21 2.37
C LYS A 138 7.67 -11.93 1.36
N ALA A 139 8.26 -10.74 1.39
CA ALA A 139 9.40 -10.43 0.54
C ALA A 139 10.55 -11.41 0.81
N GLY A 140 11.11 -11.98 -0.25
CA GLY A 140 12.32 -12.80 -0.17
C GLY A 140 13.51 -11.98 0.33
N LEU A 141 14.53 -12.65 0.89
CA LEU A 141 15.73 -11.98 1.42
C LEU A 141 16.43 -11.10 0.37
N GLY A 142 16.45 -11.51 -0.90
CA GLY A 142 17.04 -10.72 -1.98
C GLY A 142 16.39 -9.35 -2.20
N MET A 143 15.14 -9.17 -1.75
CA MET A 143 14.41 -7.89 -1.85
C MET A 143 14.36 -7.12 -0.54
N ALA A 144 14.87 -7.68 0.56
CA ALA A 144 14.77 -7.08 1.89
C ALA A 144 15.47 -5.71 1.93
N ARG A 145 16.63 -5.58 1.28
CA ARG A 145 17.35 -4.31 1.20
C ARG A 145 16.57 -3.24 0.42
N LEU A 146 16.07 -3.58 -0.76
CA LEU A 146 15.28 -2.68 -1.59
C LEU A 146 14.06 -2.15 -0.82
N TRP A 147 13.30 -3.06 -0.21
CA TRP A 147 12.10 -2.70 0.53
C TRP A 147 12.42 -1.88 1.77
N ASN A 148 13.49 -2.23 2.51
CA ASN A 148 13.94 -1.42 3.63
C ASN A 148 14.21 0.03 3.22
N ASP A 149 14.95 0.24 2.13
CA ASP A 149 15.30 1.59 1.65
C ASP A 149 14.01 2.36 1.26
N VAL A 150 13.01 1.68 0.68
CA VAL A 150 11.69 2.27 0.41
C VAL A 150 10.97 2.65 1.70
N TYR A 151 10.92 1.77 2.71
CA TYR A 151 10.26 2.09 3.99
C TYR A 151 10.93 3.26 4.71
N VAL A 152 12.27 3.28 4.71
CA VAL A 152 13.05 4.37 5.31
C VAL A 152 12.91 5.67 4.50
N SER A 153 12.68 5.61 3.18
CA SER A 153 12.40 6.84 2.42
C SER A 153 11.09 7.52 2.86
N GLY A 154 10.08 6.74 3.25
CA GLY A 154 8.84 7.25 3.85
C GLY A 154 8.96 7.61 5.34
N TRP A 155 10.04 7.21 6.01
CA TRP A 155 10.29 7.49 7.43
C TRP A 155 10.34 8.99 7.72
N LYS A 156 10.93 9.80 6.82
CA LYS A 156 11.06 11.25 7.04
C LYS A 156 9.70 11.94 7.13
N GLU A 157 8.78 11.57 6.24
CA GLU A 157 7.41 12.10 6.25
C GLU A 157 6.64 11.62 7.49
N LEU A 158 6.80 10.33 7.85
CA LEU A 158 6.19 9.75 9.04
C LEU A 158 6.74 10.39 10.33
N ALA A 159 8.05 10.59 10.43
CA ALA A 159 8.72 11.14 11.61
C ALA A 159 8.33 12.60 11.85
N ASN A 160 8.26 13.40 10.79
CA ASN A 160 7.82 14.80 10.87
C ASN A 160 6.35 14.90 11.29
N THR A 161 5.49 14.04 10.75
CA THR A 161 4.03 14.13 10.96
C THR A 161 3.57 13.47 12.25
N ILE A 162 4.16 12.33 12.62
CA ILE A 162 3.72 11.48 13.74
C ILE A 162 4.60 11.60 14.98
N LEU A 163 5.93 11.67 14.82
CA LEU A 163 6.86 11.61 15.97
C LEU A 163 7.23 12.97 16.56
N LYS A 164 7.00 14.08 15.83
CA LYS A 164 7.25 15.47 16.27
C LYS A 164 8.64 15.71 16.88
N THR A 165 9.63 14.89 16.51
CA THR A 165 11.00 14.89 17.06
C THR A 165 12.00 14.62 15.92
N PRO A 166 12.26 15.60 15.03
CA PRO A 166 12.94 15.37 13.76
C PRO A 166 14.43 15.04 13.91
N GLU A 167 15.14 15.62 14.87
CA GLU A 167 16.58 15.39 15.05
C GLU A 167 16.86 13.96 15.54
N THR A 168 16.11 13.49 16.54
CA THR A 168 16.28 12.13 17.08
C THR A 168 15.82 11.07 16.08
N ALA A 169 14.82 11.38 15.25
CA ALA A 169 14.39 10.51 14.16
C ALA A 169 15.46 10.38 13.06
N TYR A 170 16.20 11.46 12.77
CA TYR A 170 17.29 11.46 11.79
C TYR A 170 18.51 10.67 12.29
N GLU A 171 18.92 10.86 13.55
CA GLU A 171 20.01 10.06 14.12
C GLU A 171 19.68 8.56 14.14
N LEU A 172 18.44 8.23 14.50
CA LEU A 172 17.96 6.86 14.50
C LEU A 172 17.94 6.26 13.07
N GLU A 173 17.51 7.05 12.08
CA GLU A 173 17.57 6.66 10.66
C GLU A 173 19.01 6.31 10.25
N GLN A 174 20.00 7.16 10.57
CA GLN A 174 21.39 6.92 10.18
C GLN A 174 21.95 5.63 10.81
N LYS A 175 21.69 5.40 12.10
CA LYS A 175 22.12 4.18 12.80
C LYS A 175 21.41 2.94 12.25
N GLY A 176 20.11 3.03 11.98
CA GLY A 176 19.36 1.95 11.32
C GLY A 176 19.93 1.63 9.94
N MET A 177 20.29 2.64 9.16
CA MET A 177 20.92 2.44 7.84
C MET A 177 22.33 1.83 7.92
N GLU A 178 23.05 2.01 9.02
CA GLU A 178 24.30 1.30 9.27
C GLU A 178 24.06 -0.20 9.50
N GLU A 179 23.07 -0.56 10.31
CA GLU A 179 22.64 -1.96 10.47
C GLU A 179 22.23 -2.58 9.12
N VAL A 180 21.56 -1.79 8.27
CA VAL A 180 21.17 -2.21 6.92
C VAL A 180 22.36 -2.49 6.01
N ARG A 181 23.38 -1.63 6.04
CA ARG A 181 24.62 -1.86 5.28
C ARG A 181 25.36 -3.11 5.74
N ASN A 182 25.24 -3.45 7.01
CA ASN A 182 25.88 -4.63 7.59
C ASN A 182 25.09 -5.93 7.39
N GLY A 183 23.86 -5.86 6.87
CA GLY A 183 23.07 -7.05 6.51
C GLY A 183 21.80 -7.26 7.34
N ALA A 184 21.29 -6.22 7.99
CA ALA A 184 19.93 -6.20 8.55
C ALA A 184 18.92 -5.55 7.59
N ALA A 185 17.63 -5.79 7.77
CA ALA A 185 16.57 -5.14 7.02
C ALA A 185 15.21 -5.29 7.71
N MET A 186 14.39 -4.25 7.64
CA MET A 186 12.95 -4.37 7.90
C MET A 186 12.26 -5.10 6.74
N SER A 187 11.30 -5.95 7.08
CA SER A 187 10.48 -6.68 6.11
C SER A 187 9.05 -6.66 6.60
N PHE A 188 8.14 -6.11 5.80
CA PHE A 188 6.71 -6.17 6.07
C PHE A 188 6.02 -7.13 5.09
N PRO A 189 5.15 -8.03 5.57
CA PRO A 189 4.28 -8.80 4.69
C PRO A 189 3.38 -7.88 3.87
N LYS A 190 3.07 -8.28 2.64
CA LYS A 190 2.03 -7.66 1.83
C LYS A 190 0.77 -8.51 1.92
N LEU A 191 -0.33 -7.87 2.28
CA LEU A 191 -1.66 -8.46 2.28
C LEU A 191 -2.31 -8.13 0.94
N VAL A 192 -2.87 -9.12 0.25
CA VAL A 192 -3.53 -8.95 -1.05
C VAL A 192 -4.89 -9.62 -1.01
N TRP A 193 -5.93 -8.82 -1.05
CA TRP A 193 -7.29 -9.29 -1.22
C TRP A 193 -7.64 -9.33 -2.70
N VAL A 194 -8.27 -10.42 -3.13
CA VAL A 194 -8.86 -10.56 -4.46
C VAL A 194 -10.30 -10.98 -4.28
N ALA A 195 -11.22 -10.26 -4.91
CA ALA A 195 -12.65 -10.53 -4.84
C ALA A 195 -13.31 -10.24 -6.19
N LYS A 196 -14.37 -10.97 -6.52
CA LYS A 196 -15.13 -10.82 -7.77
C LYS A 196 -16.47 -10.15 -7.48
N LYS A 197 -16.75 -9.04 -8.16
CA LYS A 197 -18.07 -8.39 -8.09
C LYS A 197 -19.14 -9.33 -8.63
N ALA A 198 -20.21 -9.52 -7.86
CA ALA A 198 -21.36 -10.34 -8.24
C ALA A 198 -22.07 -9.82 -9.50
#